data_AF-V4M1U8-F1
#
_entry.id   AF-V4M1U8-F1
#
_cell.length_a   1.000
_cell.length_b   1.000
_cell.length_c   1.000
_cell.angle_alpha   90.00
_cell.angle_beta   90.00
_cell.angle_gamma   90.00
#
_symmetry.space_group_name_H-M   'P 1'
#
loop_
_entity.id
_entity.type
_entity.pdbx_description
1 polymer ?
#
loop_
_entity_poly.entity_id
_entity_poly.type
_entity_poly.pdbx_seq_one_letter_code
_entity_poly.pdbx_strand_id
1 'polypeptide(L)'
;MRLSLPYLAYIMAFGVAPFVATFVIVGLDYRAALVSLALVPLKQVFINTLVLAFANAGFSTLIGLAAAVAVDSLRERYQGPLALAVVLPHTVPFVSAALIWYISLYGGGWGWFTYLLHIPIDPLNEASTAMWGVILVSVWGSLTFPFIIIYATLRAIPKEIKENALIDGLASRGTTPRWRYPWRARPY
;
A
#
# COMPACT_ATOMS: atom_id res chain seq x y z
N MET A 1 27.80 20.22 -1.88
CA MET A 1 28.43 19.30 -2.85
C MET A 1 29.56 18.43 -2.28
N ARG A 2 30.15 18.70 -1.10
CA ARG A 2 31.28 17.91 -0.54
C ARG A 2 30.97 16.49 -0.04
N LEU A 3 29.69 16.09 0.03
CA LEU A 3 29.24 14.79 0.56
C LEU A 3 28.94 13.73 -0.52
N SER A 4 29.06 14.05 -1.81
CA SER A 4 28.72 13.11 -2.89
C SER A 4 29.79 12.02 -3.11
N LEU A 5 31.07 12.32 -2.91
CA LEU A 5 32.18 11.37 -3.11
C LEU A 5 32.10 10.11 -2.22
N PRO A 6 31.95 10.21 -0.87
CA PRO A 6 31.82 9.02 -0.03
C PRO A 6 30.53 8.23 -0.33
N TYR A 7 29.45 8.91 -0.71
CA TYR A 7 28.19 8.27 -1.11
C TYR A 7 28.32 7.50 -2.43
N LEU A 8 28.96 8.09 -3.43
CA LEU A 8 29.26 7.43 -4.70
C LEU A 8 30.20 6.24 -4.50
N ALA A 9 31.24 6.39 -3.68
CA ALA A 9 32.14 5.30 -3.33
C ALA A 9 31.39 4.14 -2.66
N TYR A 10 30.45 4.45 -1.76
CA TYR A 10 29.59 3.45 -1.11
C TYR A 10 28.69 2.72 -2.12
N ILE A 11 27.97 3.44 -3.00
CA ILE A 11 27.12 2.83 -4.05
C ILE A 11 27.96 1.95 -4.97
N MET A 12 29.15 2.40 -5.35
CA MET A 12 30.03 1.64 -6.21
C MET A 12 30.51 0.36 -5.53
N ALA A 13 30.96 0.45 -4.28
CA ALA A 13 31.50 -0.69 -3.53
C ALA A 13 30.44 -1.72 -3.13
N PHE A 14 29.24 -1.29 -2.74
CA PHE A 14 28.21 -2.16 -2.17
C PHE A 14 26.98 -2.37 -3.06
N GLY A 15 26.83 -1.59 -4.14
CA GLY A 15 25.77 -1.75 -5.13
C GLY A 15 26.30 -2.28 -6.45
N VAL A 16 27.06 -1.45 -7.16
CA VAL A 16 27.44 -1.72 -8.55
C VAL A 16 28.48 -2.84 -8.66
N ALA A 17 29.56 -2.77 -7.88
CA ALA A 17 30.63 -3.77 -7.92
C ALA A 17 30.14 -5.20 -7.64
N PRO A 18 29.40 -5.50 -6.56
CA PRO A 18 28.90 -6.86 -6.30
C PRO A 18 27.90 -7.34 -7.35
N PHE A 19 27.05 -6.45 -7.86
CA PHE A 19 26.14 -6.77 -8.97
C PHE A 19 26.90 -7.18 -10.22
N VAL A 20 27.87 -6.37 -10.68
CA VAL A 20 28.72 -6.68 -11.84
C VAL A 20 29.55 -7.95 -11.59
N ALA A 21 30.13 -8.09 -10.39
CA ALA A 21 30.91 -9.25 -10.02
C ALA A 21 30.11 -10.55 -10.11
N THR A 22 28.80 -10.52 -9.84
CA THR A 22 27.94 -11.71 -10.01
C THR A 22 27.98 -12.21 -11.46
N PHE A 23 27.90 -11.32 -12.45
CA PHE A 23 27.94 -11.69 -13.86
C PHE A 23 29.34 -12.12 -14.33
N VAL A 24 30.38 -11.53 -13.76
CA VAL A 24 31.77 -11.88 -14.08
C VAL A 24 32.15 -13.24 -13.47
N ILE A 25 31.76 -13.50 -12.22
CA ILE A 25 32.10 -14.73 -11.48
C ILE A 25 31.27 -15.93 -11.97
N VAL A 26 29.96 -15.76 -12.17
CA VAL A 26 29.07 -16.85 -12.59
C VAL A 26 29.23 -17.17 -14.08
N GLY A 27 29.71 -16.20 -14.87
CA GLY A 27 29.78 -16.31 -16.32
C GLY A 27 28.42 -16.04 -16.97
N LEU A 28 28.36 -15.03 -17.84
CA LEU A 28 27.17 -14.73 -18.63
C LEU A 28 27.06 -15.70 -19.81
N ASP A 29 26.27 -16.77 -19.68
CA ASP A 29 25.84 -17.56 -20.83
C ASP A 29 24.66 -16.85 -21.53
N TYR A 30 25.00 -15.94 -22.43
CA TYR A 30 24.03 -15.20 -23.23
C TYR A 30 23.13 -16.11 -24.07
N ARG A 31 23.60 -17.29 -24.49
CA ARG A 31 22.80 -18.22 -25.29
C ARG A 31 21.74 -18.88 -24.43
N ALA A 32 22.11 -19.37 -23.26
CA ALA A 32 21.13 -19.91 -22.31
C ALA A 32 20.11 -18.86 -21.86
N ALA A 33 20.55 -17.61 -21.64
CA ALA A 33 19.65 -16.51 -21.31
C ALA A 33 18.66 -16.19 -22.44
N LEU A 34 19.10 -16.13 -23.68
CA LEU A 34 18.23 -15.88 -24.85
C LEU A 34 17.24 -17.01 -25.08
N VAL A 35 17.65 -18.27 -24.93
CA VAL A 35 16.75 -19.42 -25.01
C VAL A 35 15.70 -19.35 -23.90
N SER A 36 16.10 -19.04 -22.67
CA SER A 36 15.18 -18.88 -21.54
C SER A 36 14.18 -17.75 -21.79
N LEU A 37 14.64 -16.63 -22.34
CA LEU A 37 13.79 -15.49 -22.69
C LEU A 37 12.77 -15.83 -23.79
N ALA A 38 13.17 -16.66 -24.76
CA ALA A 38 12.30 -17.10 -25.86
C ALA A 38 11.21 -18.08 -25.40
N LEU A 39 11.44 -18.83 -24.31
CA LEU A 39 10.46 -19.77 -23.74
C LEU A 39 9.38 -19.08 -22.89
N VAL A 40 9.66 -17.89 -22.37
CA VAL A 40 8.74 -17.15 -21.50
C VAL A 40 7.76 -16.33 -22.37
N PRO A 41 6.44 -16.34 -22.07
CA PRO A 41 5.47 -15.49 -22.74
C PRO A 41 5.64 -14.02 -22.32
N LEU A 42 6.66 -13.34 -22.88
CA LEU A 42 7.09 -11.99 -22.48
C LEU A 42 5.95 -10.96 -22.51
N LYS A 43 5.07 -11.03 -23.50
CA LYS A 43 3.90 -10.15 -23.59
C LYS A 43 2.98 -10.31 -22.38
N GLN A 44 2.74 -11.55 -21.95
CA GLN A 44 1.84 -11.83 -20.84
C GLN A 44 2.49 -11.43 -19.51
N VAL A 45 3.78 -11.71 -19.32
CA VAL A 45 4.52 -11.25 -18.14
C VAL A 45 4.47 -9.73 -18.04
N PHE A 46 4.75 -9.02 -19.14
CA PHE A 46 4.72 -7.57 -19.18
C PHE A 46 3.34 -7.00 -18.85
N ILE A 47 2.27 -7.53 -19.46
CA ILE A 47 0.89 -7.10 -19.17
C ILE A 47 0.55 -7.37 -17.71
N ASN A 48 0.87 -8.55 -17.18
CA ASN A 48 0.62 -8.91 -15.79
C ASN A 48 1.34 -7.96 -14.83
N THR A 49 2.60 -7.61 -15.10
CA THR A 49 3.36 -6.64 -14.31
C THR A 49 2.73 -5.26 -14.35
N LEU A 50 2.27 -4.79 -15.52
CA LEU A 50 1.59 -3.50 -15.63
C LEU A 50 0.26 -3.50 -14.87
N VAL A 51 -0.56 -4.53 -15.05
CA VAL A 51 -1.84 -4.68 -14.35
C VAL A 51 -1.60 -4.66 -12.84
N LEU A 52 -0.65 -5.44 -12.35
CA LEU A 52 -0.30 -5.46 -10.94
C LEU A 52 0.18 -4.10 -10.45
N ALA A 53 1.08 -3.44 -11.18
CA ALA A 53 1.65 -2.15 -10.78
C ALA A 53 0.59 -1.05 -10.70
N PHE A 54 -0.23 -0.88 -11.74
CA PHE A 54 -1.27 0.15 -11.77
C PHE A 54 -2.41 -0.15 -10.80
N ALA A 55 -2.87 -1.40 -10.71
CA ALA A 55 -3.90 -1.78 -9.76
C ALA A 55 -3.41 -1.59 -8.32
N ASN A 56 -2.18 -2.03 -8.01
CA ASN A 56 -1.59 -1.83 -6.69
C ASN A 56 -1.47 -0.35 -6.35
N ALA A 57 -0.90 0.47 -7.23
CA ALA A 57 -0.76 1.91 -7.01
C ALA A 57 -2.13 2.60 -6.83
N GLY A 58 -3.11 2.28 -7.69
CA GLY A 58 -4.45 2.85 -7.62
C GLY A 58 -5.18 2.47 -6.33
N PHE A 59 -5.33 1.17 -6.05
CA PHE A 59 -6.07 0.69 -4.88
C PHE A 59 -5.37 1.05 -3.57
N SER A 60 -4.05 0.92 -3.46
CA SER A 60 -3.32 1.30 -2.24
C SER A 60 -3.46 2.79 -1.95
N THR A 61 -3.44 3.64 -2.98
CA THR A 61 -3.65 5.09 -2.82
C THR A 61 -5.07 5.42 -2.41
N LEU A 62 -6.07 4.80 -3.04
CA LEU A 62 -7.49 5.02 -2.70
C LEU A 62 -7.80 4.57 -1.27
N ILE A 63 -7.34 3.38 -0.87
CA ILE A 63 -7.54 2.85 0.47
C ILE A 63 -6.75 3.66 1.49
N GLY A 64 -5.50 4.03 1.18
CA GLY A 64 -4.67 4.88 2.04
C GLY A 64 -5.28 6.27 2.26
N LEU A 65 -5.85 6.87 1.20
CA LEU A 65 -6.61 8.12 1.28
C LEU A 65 -7.84 7.97 2.17
N ALA A 66 -8.67 6.95 1.91
CA ALA A 66 -9.88 6.70 2.69
C ALA A 66 -9.54 6.49 4.18
N ALA A 67 -8.49 5.73 4.47
CA ALA A 67 -8.00 5.52 5.82
C ALA A 67 -7.47 6.83 6.45
N ALA A 68 -6.70 7.64 5.71
CA ALA A 68 -6.17 8.91 6.20
C ALA A 68 -7.29 9.89 6.58
N VAL A 69 -8.31 10.01 5.73
CA VAL A 69 -9.48 10.84 5.98
C VAL A 69 -10.29 10.29 7.16
N ALA A 70 -10.51 8.97 7.21
CA ALA A 70 -11.22 8.34 8.32
C ALA A 70 -10.50 8.60 9.65
N VAL A 71 -9.18 8.42 9.72
CA VAL A 71 -8.39 8.66 10.92
C VAL A 71 -8.39 10.16 11.29
N ASP A 72 -8.16 11.09 10.36
CA ASP A 72 -8.18 12.54 10.64
C ASP A 72 -9.54 13.01 11.18
N SER A 73 -10.64 12.39 10.75
CA SER A 73 -12.00 12.72 11.20
C SER A 73 -12.32 12.30 12.64
N LEU A 74 -11.52 11.40 13.23
CA LEU A 74 -11.76 10.88 14.57
C LEU A 74 -11.21 11.81 15.66
N ARG A 75 -11.65 11.58 16.91
CA ARG A 75 -11.08 12.26 18.08
C ARG A 75 -9.60 11.91 18.21
N GLU A 76 -8.78 12.89 18.61
CA GLU A 76 -7.32 12.76 18.75
C GLU A 76 -6.88 11.51 19.51
N ARG A 77 -7.62 11.10 20.57
CA ARG A 77 -7.32 9.88 21.34
C ARG A 77 -7.31 8.58 20.54
N TYR A 78 -8.06 8.51 19.44
CA TYR A 78 -8.20 7.32 18.59
C TYR A 78 -7.29 7.36 17.37
N GLN A 79 -6.76 8.53 17.02
CA GLN A 79 -5.98 8.73 15.82
C GLN A 79 -4.68 7.91 15.84
N GLY A 80 -3.96 7.92 16.97
CA GLY A 80 -2.71 7.18 17.13
C GLY A 80 -2.87 5.66 16.96
N PRO A 81 -3.74 5.00 17.75
CA PRO A 81 -3.96 3.56 17.63
C PRO A 81 -4.44 3.11 16.25
N LEU A 82 -5.33 3.87 15.61
CA LEU A 82 -5.83 3.52 14.28
C LEU A 82 -4.79 3.77 13.19
N ALA A 83 -4.00 4.84 13.29
CA ALA A 83 -2.86 5.04 12.39
C ALA A 83 -1.85 3.90 12.51
N LEU A 84 -1.59 3.41 13.73
CA LEU A 84 -0.73 2.25 13.93
C LEU A 84 -1.32 1.03 13.22
N ALA A 85 -2.62 0.75 13.39
CA ALA A 85 -3.29 -0.38 12.74
C ALA A 85 -3.18 -0.35 11.21
N VAL A 86 -3.26 0.83 10.59
CA VAL A 86 -3.09 0.99 9.14
C VAL A 86 -1.64 0.75 8.70
N VAL A 87 -0.66 1.08 9.54
CA VAL A 87 0.77 0.92 9.25
C VAL A 87 1.25 -0.52 9.48
N LEU A 88 0.61 -1.27 10.38
CA LEU A 88 0.99 -2.64 10.76
C LEU A 88 1.36 -3.57 9.59
N PRO A 89 0.61 -3.65 8.48
CA PRO A 89 0.93 -4.55 7.37
C PRO A 89 2.34 -4.38 6.82
N HIS A 90 2.84 -3.15 6.75
CA HIS A 90 4.16 -2.85 6.20
C HIS A 90 5.31 -3.27 7.13
N THR A 91 5.02 -3.43 8.42
CA THR A 91 6.02 -3.89 9.41
C THR A 91 6.23 -5.41 9.35
N VAL A 92 5.31 -6.14 8.71
CA VAL A 92 5.39 -7.59 8.57
C VAL A 92 6.42 -7.95 7.49
N PRO A 93 7.40 -8.82 7.78
CA PRO A 93 8.34 -9.29 6.78
C PRO A 93 7.64 -9.95 5.58
N PHE A 94 8.20 -9.78 4.39
CA PHE A 94 7.60 -10.26 3.14
C PHE A 94 7.21 -11.75 3.18
N VAL A 95 8.09 -12.62 3.71
CA VAL A 95 7.84 -14.07 3.81
C VAL A 95 6.66 -14.37 4.74
N SER A 96 6.59 -13.68 5.88
CA SER A 96 5.49 -13.83 6.83
C SER A 96 4.17 -13.32 6.23
N ALA A 97 4.20 -12.19 5.52
CA ALA A 97 3.03 -11.65 4.82
C ALA A 97 2.51 -12.64 3.77
N ALA A 98 3.41 -13.24 2.98
CA ALA A 98 3.04 -14.25 1.99
C ALA A 98 2.37 -15.47 2.65
N LEU A 99 2.90 -15.96 3.78
CA LEU A 99 2.32 -17.10 4.48
C LEU A 99 0.95 -16.78 5.10
N ILE A 100 0.81 -15.61 5.72
CA ILE A 100 -0.48 -15.14 6.27
C ILE A 100 -1.52 -15.19 5.16
N TRP A 101 -1.27 -14.54 4.03
CA TRP A 101 -2.24 -14.44 2.96
C TRP A 101 -2.47 -15.76 2.22
N TYR A 102 -1.44 -16.58 2.04
CA TYR A 102 -1.59 -17.92 1.46
C TYR A 102 -2.59 -18.77 2.26
N ILE A 103 -2.44 -18.82 3.60
CA ILE A 103 -3.38 -19.54 4.47
C ILE A 103 -4.75 -18.85 4.50
N SER A 104 -4.77 -17.51 4.50
CA SER A 104 -6.02 -16.73 4.54
C SER A 104 -6.90 -16.94 3.32
N LEU A 105 -6.29 -17.23 2.16
CA LEU A 105 -6.94 -17.35 0.86
C LEU A 105 -7.31 -18.79 0.48
N TYR A 106 -7.08 -19.78 1.35
CA TYR A 106 -7.48 -21.16 1.07
C TYR A 106 -8.98 -21.27 0.77
N GLY A 107 -9.30 -21.95 -0.33
CA GLY A 107 -10.67 -22.16 -0.80
C GLY A 107 -11.52 -23.01 0.14
N GLY A 108 -12.81 -23.15 -0.19
CA GLY A 108 -13.74 -23.98 0.58
C GLY A 108 -14.00 -23.53 2.02
N GLY A 109 -13.71 -22.26 2.34
CA GLY A 109 -13.88 -21.71 3.69
C GLY A 109 -12.81 -22.12 4.71
N TRP A 110 -11.70 -22.73 4.27
CA TRP A 110 -10.58 -23.08 5.14
C TRP A 110 -9.72 -21.87 5.52
N GLY A 111 -9.66 -20.87 4.64
CA GLY A 111 -9.04 -19.58 4.93
C GLY A 111 -10.04 -18.64 5.60
N TRP A 112 -9.59 -17.82 6.55
CA TRP A 112 -10.50 -16.88 7.24
C TRP A 112 -11.08 -15.82 6.29
N PHE A 113 -10.33 -15.41 5.26
CA PHE A 113 -10.77 -14.39 4.31
C PHE A 113 -11.81 -14.95 3.33
N THR A 114 -11.56 -16.14 2.78
CA THR A 114 -12.52 -16.84 1.91
C THR A 114 -13.77 -17.26 2.68
N TYR A 115 -13.63 -17.67 3.94
CA TYR A 115 -14.76 -17.95 4.84
C TYR A 115 -15.63 -16.70 5.03
N LEU A 116 -15.04 -15.57 5.40
CA LEU A 116 -15.77 -14.33 5.67
C LEU A 116 -16.53 -13.81 4.44
N LEU A 117 -15.91 -13.95 3.26
CA LEU A 117 -16.47 -13.48 2.00
C LEU A 117 -17.26 -14.55 1.24
N HIS A 118 -17.46 -15.74 1.83
CA HIS A 118 -18.12 -16.88 1.20
C HIS A 118 -17.55 -17.23 -0.19
N ILE A 119 -16.24 -17.14 -0.35
CA ILE A 119 -15.54 -17.47 -1.59
C ILE A 119 -15.29 -18.99 -1.61
N PRO A 120 -15.88 -19.74 -2.57
CA PRO A 120 -15.77 -21.20 -2.58
C PRO A 120 -14.43 -21.69 -3.15
N ILE A 121 -13.79 -20.89 -3.98
CA ILE A 121 -12.52 -21.21 -4.65
C ILE A 121 -11.32 -20.67 -3.86
N ASP A 122 -10.14 -21.21 -4.15
CA ASP A 122 -8.87 -20.62 -3.73
C ASP A 122 -8.43 -19.60 -4.79
N PRO A 123 -8.44 -18.28 -4.48
CA PRO A 123 -8.14 -17.26 -5.46
C PRO A 123 -6.74 -17.38 -6.07
N LEU A 124 -5.76 -17.96 -5.37
CA LEU A 124 -4.39 -18.10 -5.85
C LEU A 124 -4.18 -19.34 -6.73
N ASN A 125 -5.00 -20.37 -6.56
CA ASN A 125 -4.90 -21.62 -7.33
C ASN A 125 -5.69 -21.58 -8.66
N GLU A 126 -6.57 -20.59 -8.84
CA GLU A 126 -7.36 -20.42 -10.06
C GLU A 126 -6.77 -19.31 -10.96
N ALA A 127 -6.45 -19.64 -12.21
CA ALA A 127 -5.78 -18.71 -13.14
C ALA A 127 -6.59 -17.42 -13.40
N SER A 128 -7.91 -17.48 -13.33
CA SER A 128 -8.81 -16.34 -13.53
C SER A 128 -8.80 -15.35 -12.35
N THR A 129 -8.48 -15.81 -11.15
CA THR A 129 -8.51 -15.00 -9.91
C THR A 129 -7.13 -14.76 -9.31
N ALA A 130 -6.10 -15.48 -9.74
CA ALA A 130 -4.75 -15.39 -9.18
C ALA A 130 -4.21 -13.97 -9.20
N MET A 131 -4.44 -13.23 -10.30
CA MET A 131 -4.03 -11.83 -10.40
C MET A 131 -4.69 -10.96 -9.34
N TRP A 132 -6.00 -11.14 -9.09
CA TRP A 132 -6.72 -10.40 -8.07
C TRP A 132 -6.26 -10.76 -6.65
N GLY A 133 -5.96 -12.04 -6.40
CA GLY A 133 -5.35 -12.47 -5.15
C GLY A 133 -4.00 -11.79 -4.89
N VAL A 134 -3.11 -11.76 -5.90
CA VAL A 134 -1.82 -11.09 -5.78
C VAL A 134 -1.97 -9.57 -5.61
N ILE A 135 -2.91 -8.93 -6.32
CA ILE A 135 -3.23 -7.50 -6.14
C ILE A 135 -3.68 -7.23 -4.72
N LEU A 136 -4.60 -8.03 -4.17
CA LEU A 136 -5.11 -7.88 -2.80
C LEU A 136 -3.97 -7.88 -1.77
N VAL A 137 -3.09 -8.89 -1.85
CA VAL A 137 -1.94 -9.01 -0.94
C VAL A 137 -0.96 -7.84 -1.10
N SER A 138 -0.70 -7.44 -2.35
CA SER A 138 0.19 -6.32 -2.65
C SER A 138 -0.34 -5.00 -2.10
N VAL A 139 -1.65 -4.75 -2.27
CA VAL A 139 -2.32 -3.54 -1.79
C VAL A 139 -2.31 -3.49 -0.27
N TRP A 140 -2.59 -4.61 0.40
CA TRP A 140 -2.54 -4.71 1.86
C TRP A 140 -1.19 -4.28 2.43
N GLY A 141 -0.08 -4.70 1.82
CA GLY A 141 1.26 -4.28 2.26
C GLY A 141 1.68 -2.88 1.80
N SER A 142 1.09 -2.36 0.71
CA SER A 142 1.52 -1.11 0.07
C SER A 142 0.74 0.13 0.54
N LEU A 143 -0.49 -0.03 1.08
CA LEU A 143 -1.37 1.09 1.47
C LEU A 143 -0.79 2.00 2.56
N THR A 144 0.19 1.52 3.33
CA THR A 144 0.86 2.28 4.40
C THR A 144 1.55 3.54 3.88
N PHE A 145 2.23 3.46 2.74
CA PHE A 145 2.99 4.59 2.22
C PHE A 145 2.09 5.78 1.80
N PRO A 146 1.06 5.61 0.94
CA PRO A 146 0.14 6.69 0.62
C PRO A 146 -0.63 7.16 1.87
N PHE A 147 -1.00 6.26 2.78
CA PHE A 147 -1.62 6.66 4.05
C PHE A 147 -0.75 7.65 4.83
N ILE A 148 0.53 7.34 5.08
CA ILE A 148 1.42 8.20 5.87
C ILE A 148 1.57 9.58 5.22
N ILE A 149 1.78 9.63 3.90
CA ILE A 149 1.97 10.90 3.18
C ILE A 149 0.70 11.75 3.27
N ILE A 150 -0.45 11.17 2.95
CA ILE A 150 -1.73 11.88 2.93
C ILE A 150 -2.10 12.30 4.35
N TYR A 151 -1.96 11.41 5.33
CA TYR A 151 -2.26 11.68 6.72
C TYR A 151 -1.37 12.78 7.31
N ALA A 152 -0.05 12.75 7.03
CA ALA A 152 0.85 13.83 7.40
C ALA A 152 0.43 15.18 6.78
N THR A 153 0.03 15.15 5.51
CA THR A 153 -0.47 16.34 4.79
C THR A 153 -1.74 16.88 5.44
N LEU A 154 -2.71 16.03 5.78
CA LEU A 154 -3.96 16.43 6.45
C LEU A 154 -3.72 17.07 7.83
N ARG A 155 -2.68 16.62 8.55
CA ARG A 155 -2.28 17.19 9.84
C ARG A 155 -1.50 18.50 9.72
N ALA A 156 -0.83 18.72 8.59
CA ALA A 156 -0.10 19.95 8.32
C ALA A 156 -1.03 21.14 8.00
N ILE A 157 -2.30 20.90 7.66
CA ILE A 157 -3.29 21.95 7.39
C ILE A 157 -3.58 22.74 8.68
N PRO A 158 -3.36 24.07 8.69
CA PRO A 158 -3.67 24.93 9.84
C PRO A 158 -5.12 24.81 10.29
N LYS A 159 -5.35 24.87 11.61
CA LYS A 159 -6.69 24.75 12.21
C LYS A 159 -7.64 25.84 11.72
N GLU A 160 -7.13 27.06 11.52
CA GLU A 160 -7.88 28.20 11.01
C GLU A 160 -8.54 27.92 9.65
N ILE A 161 -7.82 27.24 8.74
CA ILE A 161 -8.37 26.86 7.42
C ILE A 161 -9.49 25.83 7.59
N LYS A 162 -9.31 24.85 8.48
CA LYS A 162 -10.36 23.87 8.78
C LYS A 162 -11.58 24.56 9.40
N GLU A 163 -11.40 25.56 10.26
CA GLU A 163 -12.49 26.31 10.90
C GLU A 163 -13.24 27.22 9.92
N ASN A 164 -12.54 27.92 9.03
CA ASN A 164 -13.16 28.73 7.98
C ASN A 164 -14.03 27.87 7.06
N ALA A 165 -13.56 26.68 6.67
CA ALA A 165 -14.37 25.74 5.90
C ALA A 165 -15.65 25.28 6.64
N LEU A 166 -15.63 25.24 7.98
CA LEU A 166 -16.83 24.96 8.78
C LEU A 166 -17.83 26.13 8.83
N ILE A 167 -17.31 27.36 8.75
CA ILE A 167 -18.10 28.59 8.68
C ILE A 167 -18.78 28.69 7.31
N ASP A 168 -18.06 28.36 6.24
CA ASP A 168 -18.55 28.38 4.85
C ASP A 168 -19.55 27.25 4.53
N GLY A 169 -19.91 26.43 5.53
CA GLY A 169 -20.88 25.34 5.35
C GLY A 169 -20.36 24.16 4.53
N LEU A 170 -19.07 24.14 4.18
CA LEU A 170 -18.39 23.06 3.45
C LEU A 170 -18.13 21.83 4.34
N ALA A 171 -18.52 21.90 5.62
CA ALA A 171 -18.50 20.79 6.55
C ALA A 171 -19.50 19.69 6.15
N SER A 172 -19.01 18.45 6.00
CA SER A 172 -19.87 17.26 5.92
C SER A 172 -20.88 17.24 7.08
N ARG A 173 -22.17 17.04 6.74
CA ARG A 173 -23.36 17.21 7.59
C ARG A 173 -23.47 16.20 8.77
N GLY A 174 -22.41 15.48 9.10
CA GLY A 174 -22.36 14.50 10.20
C GLY A 174 -21.11 14.54 11.07
N THR A 175 -20.12 15.41 10.80
CA THR A 175 -18.81 15.36 11.47
C THR A 175 -18.60 16.37 12.60
N THR A 176 -19.56 17.26 12.87
CA THR A 176 -19.44 18.26 13.94
C THR A 176 -20.25 17.86 15.18
N PRO A 177 -19.59 17.52 16.30
CA PRO A 177 -20.30 17.36 17.56
C PRO A 177 -20.89 18.70 18.01
N ARG A 178 -22.21 18.75 18.22
CA ARG A 178 -22.96 19.97 18.57
C ARG A 178 -22.42 20.72 19.80
N TRP A 179 -21.70 20.04 20.69
CA TRP A 179 -21.07 20.63 21.88
C TRP A 179 -19.86 21.51 21.59
N ARG A 180 -19.24 21.39 20.41
CA ARG A 180 -18.04 22.16 20.04
C ARG A 180 -18.36 23.60 19.65
N TYR A 181 -19.61 23.88 19.28
CA TYR A 181 -20.09 25.19 18.83
C TYR A 181 -21.45 25.55 19.46
N PRO A 182 -21.50 25.87 20.78
CA PRO A 182 -22.74 26.11 21.51
C PRO A 182 -23.57 27.28 20.98
N TRP A 183 -22.96 28.20 20.21
CA TRP A 183 -23.66 29.35 19.61
C TRP A 183 -24.58 28.99 18.43
N ARG A 184 -24.49 27.79 17.84
CA ARG A 184 -25.42 27.32 16.79
C ARG A 184 -26.84 26.99 17.33
N ALA A 185 -27.08 27.13 18.63
CA ALA A 185 -28.34 26.73 19.27
C ALA A 185 -29.30 27.88 19.62
N ARG A 186 -29.11 29.10 19.10
CA ARG A 186 -30.08 30.18 19.27
C ARG A 186 -31.02 30.24 18.07
N PRO A 187 -32.28 29.78 18.18
CA PRO A 187 -33.31 30.17 17.22
C PRO A 187 -33.57 31.67 17.39
N TYR A 188 -33.59 32.39 16.27
CA TYR A 188 -34.27 33.67 16.17
C TYR A 188 -35.77 33.41 16.02
#